data_AF-A0A7S1B194-F1
#
_entry.id   AF-A0A7S1B194-F1
#
_cell.length_a   1.000
_cell.length_b   1.000
_cell.length_c   1.000
_cell.angle_alpha   90.00
_cell.angle_beta   90.00
_cell.angle_gamma   90.00
#
_symmetry.space_group_name_H-M   'P 1'
#
loop_
_entity.id
_entity.type
_entity.pdbx_description
1 polymer ?
#
loop_
_entity_poly.entity_id
_entity_poly.type
_entity_poly.pdbx_seq_one_letter_code
_entity_poly.pdbx_strand_id
1 'polypeptide(L)'
;DFYFAAMRRDPVWASHCVATVAEWGLVVAALVTQLGSPLNWVALGTRLHQAIYLPTGIELWAAITLGVSLFVLVSVGLLTGFLSLPTWPPAPGALAGLLTTLLCPAVMEEFWFRAVLVPADGGFAHAILPLAAFMLYHVDLIHNHDVFRDWRFLSLAAAIGVGCTAAFLGTQSIWPPILFHWISVWIWIFFCGGKQLFENKNDDV
;
A
#
# COMPACT_ATOMS: atom_id res chain seq x y z
N ASP A 1 -5.31 -33.28 -0.72
CA ASP A 1 -4.27 -33.71 0.25
C ASP A 1 -2.84 -33.65 -0.24
N PHE A 2 -2.49 -34.15 -1.43
CA PHE A 2 -1.09 -34.12 -1.92
C PHE A 2 -0.56 -32.68 -2.16
N TYR A 3 -1.38 -31.77 -2.68
CA TYR A 3 -1.01 -30.37 -2.96
C TYR A 3 -0.69 -29.56 -1.69
N PHE A 4 -1.50 -29.72 -0.64
CA PHE A 4 -1.27 -29.08 0.67
C PHE A 4 -0.12 -29.74 1.46
N ALA A 5 0.23 -30.99 1.16
CA ALA A 5 1.38 -31.66 1.75
C ALA A 5 2.71 -31.17 1.15
N ALA A 6 2.71 -30.83 -0.15
CA ALA A 6 3.86 -30.24 -0.82
C ALA A 6 4.12 -28.79 -0.37
N MET A 7 3.08 -27.94 -0.29
CA MET A 7 3.22 -26.55 0.18
C MET A 7 3.72 -26.45 1.62
N ARG A 8 3.31 -27.36 2.52
CA ARG A 8 3.75 -27.37 3.93
C ARG A 8 5.25 -27.62 4.12
N ARG A 9 5.97 -28.10 3.11
CA ARG A 9 7.42 -28.35 3.19
C ARG A 9 8.25 -27.17 2.70
N ASP A 10 7.62 -26.14 2.13
CA ASP A 10 8.31 -24.92 1.72
C ASP A 10 8.48 -23.99 2.93
N PRO A 11 9.71 -23.60 3.32
CA PRO A 11 9.92 -22.63 4.40
C PRO A 11 9.22 -21.28 4.15
N VAL A 12 8.96 -20.91 2.89
CA VAL A 12 8.21 -19.69 2.52
C VAL A 12 6.72 -19.79 2.87
N TRP A 13 6.15 -21.01 2.86
CA TRP A 13 4.75 -21.21 3.22
C TRP A 13 4.49 -20.89 4.70
N ALA A 14 5.43 -21.25 5.58
CA ALA A 14 5.31 -20.95 7.00
C ALA A 14 5.33 -19.43 7.27
N SER A 15 6.24 -18.69 6.63
CA SER A 15 6.28 -17.23 6.74
C SER A 15 5.02 -16.58 6.18
N HIS A 16 4.51 -17.10 5.07
CA HIS A 16 3.26 -16.64 4.46
C HIS A 16 2.05 -16.80 5.39
N CYS A 17 1.87 -17.98 6.00
CA CYS A 17 0.79 -18.20 6.96
C CYS A 17 0.90 -17.27 8.17
N VAL A 18 2.11 -17.07 8.70
CA VAL A 18 2.36 -16.19 9.84
C VAL A 18 2.03 -14.74 9.49
N ALA A 19 2.50 -14.25 8.34
CA ALA A 19 2.19 -12.90 7.87
C ALA A 19 0.68 -12.70 7.69
N THR A 20 0.00 -13.69 7.11
CA THR A 20 -1.46 -13.67 6.94
C THR A 20 -2.20 -13.58 8.26
N VAL A 21 -1.89 -14.47 9.21
CA VAL A 21 -2.56 -14.47 10.52
C VAL A 21 -2.27 -13.17 11.27
N ALA A 22 -1.03 -12.67 11.20
CA ALA A 22 -0.65 -11.43 11.85
C ALA A 22 -1.38 -10.21 11.26
N GLU A 23 -1.46 -10.10 9.93
CA GLU A 23 -2.17 -9.01 9.24
C GLU A 23 -3.65 -8.99 9.63
N TRP A 24 -4.35 -10.12 9.51
CA TRP A 24 -5.76 -10.20 9.90
C TRP A 24 -5.96 -9.95 11.40
N GLY A 25 -5.02 -10.36 12.25
CA GLY A 25 -5.01 -10.02 13.66
C GLY A 25 -4.95 -8.51 13.91
N LEU A 26 -4.08 -7.79 13.18
CA LEU A 26 -3.99 -6.33 13.24
C LEU A 26 -5.25 -5.64 12.70
N VAL A 27 -5.83 -6.15 11.61
CA VAL A 27 -7.11 -5.67 11.06
C VAL A 27 -8.23 -5.79 12.07
N VAL A 28 -8.40 -6.97 12.68
CA VAL A 28 -9.44 -7.19 13.70
C VAL A 28 -9.17 -6.31 14.93
N ALA A 29 -7.92 -6.21 15.38
CA ALA A 29 -7.56 -5.34 16.49
C ALA A 29 -7.87 -3.87 16.19
N ALA A 30 -7.56 -3.37 14.99
CA ALA A 30 -7.92 -2.03 14.56
C ALA A 30 -9.45 -1.83 14.58
N LEU A 31 -10.21 -2.73 13.97
CA LEU A 31 -11.68 -2.60 13.94
C LEU A 31 -12.32 -2.68 15.33
N VAL A 32 -11.88 -3.60 16.19
CA VAL A 32 -12.39 -3.73 17.57
C VAL A 32 -12.07 -2.49 18.40
N THR A 33 -10.83 -2.01 18.36
CA THR A 33 -10.41 -0.85 19.17
C THR A 33 -11.09 0.44 18.72
N GLN A 34 -11.45 0.56 17.45
CA GLN A 34 -12.05 1.78 16.90
C GLN A 34 -13.58 1.75 16.82
N LEU A 35 -14.19 0.59 16.59
CA LEU A 35 -15.63 0.45 16.37
C LEU A 35 -16.34 -0.33 17.49
N GLY A 36 -15.60 -0.86 18.46
CA GLY A 36 -16.07 -1.78 19.51
C GLY A 36 -16.32 -3.22 19.01
N SER A 37 -16.62 -3.40 17.73
CA SER A 37 -16.82 -4.69 17.07
C SER A 37 -16.51 -4.58 15.57
N PRO A 38 -15.89 -5.60 14.95
CA PRO A 38 -15.63 -5.62 13.51
C PRO A 38 -16.91 -5.72 12.67
N LEU A 39 -18.04 -6.07 13.29
CA LEU A 39 -19.35 -6.20 12.63
C LEU A 39 -20.23 -4.97 12.83
N ASN A 40 -19.68 -3.84 13.27
CA ASN A 40 -20.42 -2.58 13.40
C ASN A 40 -20.62 -1.93 12.03
N TRP A 41 -21.54 -2.49 11.23
CA TRP A 41 -21.79 -2.09 9.85
C TRP A 41 -22.28 -0.64 9.71
N VAL A 42 -22.98 -0.12 10.73
CA VAL A 42 -23.45 1.28 10.73
C VAL A 42 -22.26 2.22 10.84
N ALA A 43 -21.38 2.00 11.82
CA ALA A 43 -20.19 2.84 11.98
C ALA A 43 -19.23 2.73 10.79
N LEU A 44 -19.08 1.53 10.23
CA LEU A 44 -18.31 1.34 9.00
C LEU A 44 -18.94 2.09 7.80
N GLY A 45 -20.26 2.00 7.63
CA GLY A 45 -20.97 2.72 6.58
C GLY A 45 -20.80 4.24 6.70
N THR A 46 -20.90 4.79 7.92
CA THR A 46 -20.65 6.21 8.19
C THR A 46 -19.23 6.61 7.83
N ARG A 47 -18.23 5.81 8.22
CA ARG A 47 -16.81 6.04 7.91
C ARG A 47 -16.55 6.08 6.40
N LEU A 48 -17.08 5.11 5.66
CA LEU A 48 -16.93 5.04 4.21
C LEU A 48 -17.61 6.22 3.51
N HIS A 49 -18.80 6.59 3.98
CA HIS A 49 -19.53 7.74 3.46
C HIS A 49 -18.78 9.06 3.69
N GLN A 50 -18.14 9.23 4.85
CA GLN A 50 -17.32 10.42 5.12
C GLN A 50 -16.09 10.48 4.20
N ALA A 51 -15.43 9.35 3.96
CA ALA A 51 -14.20 9.28 3.18
C ALA A 51 -14.36 9.57 1.67
N ILE A 52 -15.56 9.45 1.10
CA ILE A 52 -15.75 9.54 -0.36
C ILE A 52 -15.83 10.98 -0.89
N TYR A 53 -16.03 11.97 -0.02
CA TYR A 53 -16.17 13.35 -0.46
C TYR A 53 -14.86 13.93 -0.99
N LEU A 54 -14.96 14.84 -1.94
CA LEU A 54 -13.79 15.59 -2.43
C LEU A 54 -13.27 16.51 -1.33
N PRO A 55 -11.94 16.59 -1.17
CA PRO A 55 -11.36 17.43 -0.13
C PRO A 55 -11.53 18.91 -0.49
N THR A 56 -11.78 19.75 0.51
CA THR A 56 -11.82 21.22 0.35
C THR A 56 -10.44 21.85 0.48
N GLY A 57 -9.47 21.12 1.03
CA GLY A 57 -8.08 21.52 1.21
C GLY A 57 -7.26 20.40 1.82
N ILE A 58 -5.96 20.65 2.02
CA ILE A 58 -5.06 19.77 2.75
C ILE A 58 -4.41 20.53 3.90
N GLU A 59 -4.41 19.94 5.07
CA GLU A 59 -3.70 20.51 6.21
C GLU A 59 -2.18 20.57 5.96
N LEU A 60 -1.54 21.64 6.44
CA LEU A 60 -0.13 21.90 6.16
C LEU A 60 0.79 20.75 6.60
N TRP A 61 0.54 20.15 7.77
CA TRP A 61 1.35 19.02 8.25
C TRP A 61 1.23 17.80 7.33
N ALA A 62 0.05 17.58 6.73
CA ALA A 62 -0.18 16.48 5.80
C ALA A 62 0.54 16.73 4.49
N ALA A 63 0.49 17.97 3.98
CA ALA A 63 1.26 18.38 2.80
C ALA A 63 2.77 18.24 3.01
N ILE A 64 3.29 18.64 4.18
CA ILE A 64 4.70 18.45 4.54
C ILE A 64 5.05 16.96 4.59
N THR A 65 4.21 16.15 5.23
CA THR A 65 4.45 14.69 5.36
C THR A 65 4.43 14.00 4.01
N LEU A 66 3.54 14.40 3.10
CA LEU A 66 3.54 13.94 1.71
C LEU A 66 4.84 14.32 0.99
N GLY A 67 5.30 15.57 1.13
CA GLY A 67 6.56 16.03 0.56
C GLY A 67 7.77 15.24 1.07
N VAL A 68 7.83 14.99 2.38
CA VAL A 68 8.87 14.17 3.01
C VAL A 68 8.79 12.72 2.53
N SER A 69 7.58 12.15 2.43
CA SER A 69 7.36 10.78 1.96
C SER A 69 7.82 10.61 0.52
N LEU A 70 7.50 11.57 -0.36
CA LEU A 70 7.97 11.60 -1.75
C LEU A 70 9.50 11.75 -1.81
N PHE A 71 10.06 12.63 -0.99
CA PHE A 71 11.51 12.80 -0.92
C PHE A 71 12.22 11.52 -0.49
N VAL A 72 11.71 10.82 0.53
CA VAL A 72 12.25 9.53 0.98
C VAL A 72 12.11 8.47 -0.11
N LEU A 73 10.94 8.35 -0.73
CA LEU A 73 10.69 7.41 -1.83
C LEU A 73 11.71 7.59 -2.95
N VAL A 74 11.88 8.82 -3.43
CA VAL A 74 12.80 9.13 -4.54
C VAL A 74 14.24 8.95 -4.10
N SER A 75 14.61 9.46 -2.93
CA SER A 75 16.00 9.43 -2.45
C SER A 75 16.45 8.02 -2.14
N VAL A 76 15.70 7.26 -1.34
CA VAL A 76 16.01 5.85 -1.05
C VAL A 76 15.98 5.03 -2.33
N GLY A 77 14.98 5.24 -3.19
CA GLY A 77 14.85 4.52 -4.45
C GLY A 77 16.07 4.69 -5.36
N LEU A 78 16.52 5.92 -5.58
CA LEU A 78 17.69 6.22 -6.42
C LEU A 78 19.01 5.81 -5.76
N LEU A 79 19.19 6.11 -4.46
CA LEU A 79 20.44 5.80 -3.75
C LEU A 79 20.69 4.30 -3.60
N THR A 80 19.64 3.48 -3.57
CA THR A 80 19.73 2.02 -3.46
C THR A 80 19.66 1.29 -4.80
N GLY A 81 19.52 2.04 -5.90
CA GLY A 81 19.36 1.50 -7.25
C GLY A 81 18.04 0.74 -7.47
N PHE A 82 17.06 0.90 -6.58
CA PHE A 82 15.73 0.31 -6.75
C PHE A 82 14.89 1.07 -7.77
N LEU A 83 15.06 2.40 -7.84
CA LEU A 83 14.53 3.24 -8.90
C LEU A 83 15.64 3.54 -9.91
N SER A 84 15.33 3.35 -11.18
CA SER A 84 16.13 3.87 -12.28
C SER A 84 15.75 5.32 -12.57
N LEU A 85 16.66 6.07 -13.21
CA LEU A 85 16.30 7.37 -13.78
C LEU A 85 15.15 7.20 -14.79
N PRO A 86 14.20 8.15 -14.86
CA PRO A 86 13.06 8.05 -15.76
C PRO A 86 13.47 7.84 -17.23
N THR A 87 12.91 6.83 -17.87
CA THR A 87 13.18 6.51 -19.29
C THR A 87 12.05 6.97 -20.20
N TRP A 88 12.39 7.46 -21.39
CA TRP A 88 11.44 7.74 -22.47
C TRP A 88 11.89 7.07 -23.79
N PRO A 89 11.01 6.34 -24.50
CA PRO A 89 9.59 6.09 -24.19
C PRO A 89 9.38 5.19 -22.95
N PRO A 90 8.18 5.20 -22.33
CA PRO A 90 7.89 4.32 -21.20
C PRO A 90 7.88 2.85 -21.60
N ALA A 91 7.99 1.97 -20.61
CA ALA A 91 7.93 0.53 -20.84
C ALA A 91 6.60 0.11 -21.50
N PRO A 92 6.60 -0.96 -22.35
CA PRO A 92 5.41 -1.41 -23.03
C PRO A 92 4.27 -1.72 -22.05
N GLY A 93 3.06 -1.26 -22.38
CA GLY A 93 1.86 -1.43 -21.56
C GLY A 93 1.51 -0.24 -20.65
N ALA A 94 2.30 0.86 -20.66
CA ALA A 94 2.07 2.01 -19.77
C ALA A 94 0.65 2.60 -19.82
N LEU A 95 0.03 2.68 -21.01
CA LEU A 95 -1.33 3.19 -21.16
C LEU A 95 -2.37 2.26 -20.50
N ALA A 96 -2.27 0.94 -20.73
CA ALA A 96 -3.13 -0.03 -20.06
C ALA A 96 -2.87 -0.04 -18.55
N GLY A 97 -1.61 0.10 -18.16
CA GLY A 97 -1.16 0.18 -16.78
C GLY A 97 -1.75 1.35 -15.99
N LEU A 98 -2.18 2.45 -16.63
CA LEU A 98 -2.86 3.55 -15.93
C LEU A 98 -4.11 3.04 -15.21
N LEU A 99 -5.00 2.34 -15.91
CA LEU A 99 -6.24 1.85 -15.32
C LEU A 99 -5.97 0.68 -14.38
N THR A 100 -5.05 -0.23 -14.74
CA THR A 100 -4.70 -1.36 -13.88
C THR A 100 -4.17 -0.88 -12.53
N THR A 101 -3.13 -0.04 -12.52
CA THR A 101 -2.52 0.46 -11.28
C THR A 101 -3.45 1.37 -10.47
N LEU A 102 -4.39 2.06 -11.13
CA LEU A 102 -5.43 2.84 -10.45
C LEU A 102 -6.39 1.92 -9.69
N LEU A 103 -6.91 0.87 -10.32
CA LEU A 103 -7.85 -0.03 -9.67
C LEU A 103 -7.16 -0.93 -8.64
N CYS A 104 -5.99 -1.46 -9.00
CA CYS A 104 -5.15 -2.30 -8.17
C CYS A 104 -3.66 -2.01 -8.47
N PRO A 105 -2.91 -1.41 -7.54
CA PRO A 105 -3.21 -1.37 -6.11
C PRO A 105 -4.04 -0.17 -5.61
N ALA A 106 -4.05 0.99 -6.29
CA ALA A 106 -4.35 2.25 -5.61
C ALA A 106 -5.75 2.33 -4.97
N VAL A 107 -6.84 2.14 -5.73
CA VAL A 107 -8.20 2.21 -5.18
C VAL A 107 -8.43 1.09 -4.15
N MET A 108 -8.06 -0.14 -4.47
CA MET A 108 -8.27 -1.30 -3.60
C MET A 108 -7.57 -1.11 -2.24
N GLU A 109 -6.30 -0.76 -2.24
CA GLU A 109 -5.49 -0.67 -1.02
C GLU A 109 -5.84 0.56 -0.20
N GLU A 110 -6.06 1.72 -0.83
CA GLU A 110 -6.48 2.91 -0.08
C GLU A 110 -7.90 2.76 0.48
N PHE A 111 -8.79 2.06 -0.23
CA PHE A 111 -10.12 1.75 0.30
C PHE A 111 -10.02 0.88 1.55
N TRP A 112 -9.23 -0.20 1.48
CA TRP A 112 -9.08 -1.11 2.61
C TRP A 112 -8.32 -0.47 3.77
N PHE A 113 -7.09 -0.01 3.55
CA PHE A 113 -6.23 0.41 4.65
C PHE A 113 -6.58 1.80 5.20
N ARG A 114 -7.24 2.68 4.43
CA ARG A 114 -7.55 4.05 4.88
C ARG A 114 -9.04 4.17 5.14
N ALA A 115 -9.89 4.01 4.13
CA ALA A 115 -11.32 4.25 4.32
C ALA A 115 -12.02 3.22 5.23
N VAL A 116 -11.63 1.93 5.19
CA VAL A 116 -12.19 0.92 6.10
C VAL A 116 -11.52 0.96 7.46
N LEU A 117 -10.18 0.98 7.53
CA LEU A 117 -9.45 0.76 8.78
C LEU A 117 -9.06 2.02 9.56
N VAL A 118 -9.16 3.22 8.96
CA VAL A 118 -8.83 4.49 9.63
C VAL A 118 -10.08 5.39 9.66
N PRO A 119 -10.49 5.91 10.83
CA PRO A 119 -11.56 6.90 10.89
C PRO A 119 -11.07 8.23 10.32
N ALA A 120 -11.86 8.87 9.46
CA ALA A 120 -11.46 10.12 8.80
C ALA A 120 -11.28 11.28 9.79
N ASP A 121 -12.04 11.29 10.88
CA ASP A 121 -11.95 12.22 12.01
C ASP A 121 -11.07 11.69 13.17
N GLY A 122 -10.39 10.56 12.95
CA GLY A 122 -9.53 9.92 13.94
C GLY A 122 -8.17 10.61 14.11
N GLY A 123 -7.59 10.48 15.30
CA GLY A 123 -6.19 10.88 15.53
C GLY A 123 -5.18 9.86 14.99
N PHE A 124 -3.91 10.27 14.86
CA PHE A 124 -2.80 9.46 14.34
C PHE A 124 -2.66 8.05 14.92
N ALA A 125 -3.01 7.87 16.20
CA ALA A 125 -2.96 6.57 16.86
C ALA A 125 -3.81 5.49 16.15
N HIS A 126 -4.92 5.90 15.52
CA HIS A 126 -5.81 5.00 14.78
C HIS A 126 -5.15 4.43 13.52
N ALA A 127 -4.12 5.10 12.99
CA ALA A 127 -3.43 4.68 11.78
C ALA A 127 -2.24 3.74 12.03
N ILE A 128 -1.82 3.54 13.28
CA ILE A 128 -0.65 2.69 13.61
C ILE A 128 -0.89 1.24 13.20
N LEU A 129 -2.00 0.64 13.65
CA LEU A 129 -2.32 -0.76 13.32
C LEU A 129 -2.62 -0.95 11.83
N PRO A 130 -3.40 -0.09 11.16
CA PRO A 130 -3.62 -0.18 9.72
C PRO A 130 -2.34 -0.05 8.88
N LEU A 131 -1.41 0.85 9.28
CA LEU A 131 -0.12 0.97 8.59
C LEU A 131 0.75 -0.28 8.79
N ALA A 132 0.76 -0.85 10.00
CA ALA A 132 1.47 -2.11 10.25
C ALA A 132 0.86 -3.28 9.45
N ALA A 133 -0.48 -3.35 9.36
CA ALA A 133 -1.18 -4.34 8.53
C ALA A 133 -0.84 -4.16 7.04
N PHE A 134 -0.83 -2.93 6.54
CA PHE A 134 -0.39 -2.60 5.17
C PHE A 134 1.03 -3.09 4.88
N MET A 135 1.96 -2.94 5.83
CA MET A 135 3.34 -3.43 5.67
C MET A 135 3.40 -4.97 5.63
N LEU A 136 2.67 -5.66 6.51
CA LEU A 136 2.62 -7.13 6.51
C LEU A 136 1.96 -7.70 5.26
N TYR A 137 0.93 -7.01 4.74
CA TYR A 137 0.27 -7.35 3.49
C TYR A 137 1.25 -7.41 2.30
N HIS A 138 2.27 -6.53 2.30
CA HIS A 138 3.32 -6.53 1.28
C HIS A 138 4.32 -7.68 1.42
N VAL A 139 4.58 -8.18 2.63
CA VAL A 139 5.61 -9.20 2.84
C VAL A 139 5.24 -10.54 2.21
N ASP A 140 3.94 -10.90 2.16
CA ASP A 140 3.59 -12.23 1.65
C ASP A 140 2.13 -12.46 1.23
N LEU A 141 1.17 -11.57 1.50
CA LEU A 141 -0.25 -11.96 1.49
C LEU A 141 -0.80 -12.31 0.09
N ILE A 142 -0.69 -11.38 -0.85
CA ILE A 142 -1.12 -11.57 -2.24
C ILE A 142 0.07 -11.50 -3.21
N HIS A 143 1.26 -11.31 -2.65
CA HIS A 143 2.47 -10.91 -3.35
C HIS A 143 3.43 -12.09 -3.51
N ASN A 144 3.26 -12.82 -4.62
CA ASN A 144 4.07 -14.00 -4.91
C ASN A 144 5.39 -13.69 -5.65
N HIS A 145 5.89 -12.45 -5.56
CA HIS A 145 7.12 -12.02 -6.22
C HIS A 145 8.14 -11.51 -5.20
N ASP A 146 9.42 -11.82 -5.38
CA ASP A 146 10.49 -11.47 -4.42
C ASP A 146 10.67 -9.97 -4.24
N VAL A 147 10.33 -9.19 -5.26
CA VAL A 147 10.34 -7.72 -5.20
C VAL A 147 9.58 -7.22 -3.98
N PHE A 148 8.47 -7.86 -3.60
CA PHE A 148 7.66 -7.44 -2.46
C PHE A 148 8.31 -7.75 -1.09
N ARG A 149 9.29 -8.66 -1.07
CA ARG A 149 10.11 -8.99 0.12
C ARG A 149 11.42 -8.22 0.16
N ASP A 150 11.75 -7.48 -0.90
CA ASP A 150 12.93 -6.63 -0.95
C ASP A 150 12.78 -5.48 0.06
N TRP A 151 13.75 -5.32 0.95
CA TRP A 151 13.72 -4.26 1.96
C TRP A 151 13.63 -2.86 1.33
N ARG A 152 14.17 -2.66 0.12
CA ARG A 152 14.10 -1.40 -0.63
C ARG A 152 12.66 -1.13 -1.06
N PHE A 153 11.99 -2.13 -1.62
CA PHE A 153 10.57 -2.05 -1.92
C PHE A 153 9.74 -1.74 -0.67
N LEU A 154 9.97 -2.48 0.42
CA LEU A 154 9.25 -2.27 1.69
C LEU A 154 9.49 -0.85 2.25
N SER A 155 10.69 -0.31 2.10
CA SER A 155 11.00 1.07 2.53
C SER A 155 10.21 2.11 1.70
N LEU A 156 10.10 1.89 0.38
CA LEU A 156 9.31 2.73 -0.52
C LEU A 156 7.81 2.59 -0.24
N ALA A 157 7.32 1.36 -0.07
CA ALA A 157 5.93 1.08 0.31
C ALA A 157 5.59 1.74 1.64
N ALA A 158 6.47 1.68 2.64
CA ALA A 158 6.29 2.38 3.92
C ALA A 158 6.19 3.89 3.73
N ALA A 159 7.05 4.50 2.90
CA ALA A 159 6.99 5.93 2.60
C ALA A 159 5.67 6.30 1.91
N ILE A 160 5.23 5.53 0.90
CA ILE A 160 3.91 5.71 0.28
C ILE A 160 2.81 5.58 1.34
N GLY A 161 2.87 4.55 2.18
CA GLY A 161 1.84 4.28 3.17
C GLY A 161 1.70 5.37 4.22
N VAL A 162 2.82 5.96 4.67
CA VAL A 162 2.85 7.13 5.55
C VAL A 162 2.28 8.36 4.84
N GLY A 163 2.70 8.62 3.60
CA GLY A 163 2.18 9.72 2.79
C GLY A 163 0.67 9.63 2.57
N CYS A 164 0.17 8.46 2.19
CA CYS A 164 -1.26 8.19 2.03
C CYS A 164 -2.04 8.38 3.33
N THR A 165 -1.49 7.90 4.45
CA THR A 165 -2.12 8.07 5.78
C THR A 165 -2.22 9.55 6.14
N ALA A 166 -1.15 10.31 5.92
CA ALA A 166 -1.14 11.75 6.18
C ALA A 166 -2.14 12.48 5.27
N ALA A 167 -2.16 12.14 3.98
CA ALA A 167 -3.11 12.70 3.02
C ALA A 167 -4.55 12.41 3.43
N PHE A 168 -4.85 11.16 3.84
CA PHE A 168 -6.19 10.77 4.28
C PHE A 168 -6.63 11.54 5.52
N LEU A 169 -5.82 11.56 6.57
CA LEU A 169 -6.17 12.23 7.82
C LEU A 169 -6.23 13.76 7.68
N GLY A 170 -5.33 14.36 6.90
CA GLY A 170 -5.29 15.81 6.69
C GLY A 170 -6.29 16.35 5.67
N THR A 171 -7.04 15.48 4.99
CA THR A 171 -8.08 15.87 4.02
C THR A 171 -9.43 15.23 4.29
N GLN A 172 -9.47 14.21 5.14
CA GLN A 172 -10.64 13.37 5.43
C GLN A 172 -11.24 12.71 4.18
N SER A 173 -10.42 12.55 3.13
CA SER A 173 -10.83 12.10 1.81
C SER A 173 -9.92 11.00 1.29
N ILE A 174 -10.51 10.01 0.62
CA ILE A 174 -9.78 8.90 -0.01
C ILE A 174 -9.12 9.29 -1.34
N TRP A 175 -9.53 10.39 -1.97
CA TRP A 175 -9.02 10.75 -3.30
C TRP A 175 -7.55 11.17 -3.31
N PRO A 176 -7.07 12.03 -2.38
CA PRO A 176 -5.66 12.38 -2.30
C PRO A 176 -4.71 11.19 -2.14
N PRO A 177 -4.93 10.24 -1.20
CA PRO A 177 -4.07 9.07 -1.11
C PRO A 177 -4.15 8.17 -2.35
N ILE A 178 -5.34 7.98 -2.96
CA ILE A 178 -5.46 7.21 -4.21
C ILE A 178 -4.59 7.81 -5.31
N LEU A 179 -4.66 9.12 -5.53
CA LEU A 179 -3.88 9.80 -6.57
C LEU A 179 -2.37 9.72 -6.29
N PHE A 180 -1.97 9.96 -5.05
CA PHE A 180 -0.57 9.90 -4.66
C PHE A 180 0.02 8.49 -4.83
N HIS A 181 -0.69 7.48 -4.36
CA HIS A 181 -0.30 6.08 -4.52
C HIS A 181 -0.25 5.69 -6.00
N TRP A 182 -1.34 5.92 -6.74
CA TRP A 182 -1.47 5.55 -8.14
C TRP A 182 -0.34 6.12 -9.00
N ILE A 183 -0.11 7.44 -8.91
CA ILE A 183 0.92 8.10 -9.72
C ILE A 183 2.31 7.57 -9.35
N SER A 184 2.59 7.36 -8.06
CA SER A 184 3.88 6.86 -7.59
C SER A 184 4.18 5.47 -8.14
N VAL A 185 3.22 4.54 -8.04
CA VAL A 185 3.37 3.15 -8.52
C VAL A 185 3.43 3.10 -10.05
N TRP A 186 2.57 3.85 -10.74
CA TRP A 186 2.56 3.88 -12.20
C TRP A 186 3.87 4.44 -12.77
N ILE A 187 4.38 5.54 -12.21
CA ILE A 187 5.67 6.11 -12.61
C ILE A 187 6.79 5.10 -12.36
N TRP A 188 6.81 4.47 -11.19
CA TRP A 188 7.84 3.49 -10.86
C TRP A 188 7.87 2.32 -11.86
N ILE A 189 6.71 1.69 -12.09
CA ILE A 189 6.61 0.50 -12.96
C ILE A 189 7.04 0.82 -14.39
N PHE A 190 6.56 1.93 -14.97
CA PHE A 190 6.70 2.17 -16.40
C PHE A 190 7.84 3.10 -16.81
N PHE A 191 8.36 3.91 -15.88
CA PHE A 191 9.42 4.89 -16.18
C PHE A 191 10.68 4.68 -15.38
N CYS A 192 10.60 4.15 -14.15
CA CYS A 192 11.73 4.10 -13.23
C CYS A 192 12.21 2.67 -12.91
N GLY A 193 12.15 1.76 -13.87
CA GLY A 193 12.78 0.44 -13.76
C GLY A 193 11.95 -0.66 -13.10
N GLY A 194 10.72 -0.37 -12.64
CA GLY A 194 9.91 -1.34 -11.91
C GLY A 194 9.55 -2.57 -12.74
N LYS A 195 9.24 -2.42 -14.03
CA LYS A 195 8.89 -3.55 -14.91
C LYS A 195 10.03 -4.57 -15.03
N GLN A 196 11.27 -4.10 -15.17
CA GLN A 196 12.45 -4.95 -15.27
C GLN A 196 12.68 -5.77 -14.00
N LEU A 197 12.34 -5.22 -12.82
CA LEU A 197 12.42 -5.95 -11.55
C LEU A 197 11.45 -7.15 -11.50
N PHE A 198 10.33 -7.08 -12.22
CA PHE A 198 9.39 -8.20 -12.35
C PHE A 198 9.74 -9.16 -13.49
N GLU A 199 10.45 -8.71 -14.53
CA GLU A 199 10.83 -9.52 -15.70
C GLU A 199 12.12 -10.32 -15.46
N ASN A 200 13.13 -9.74 -14.82
CA ASN A 200 14.48 -10.31 -14.67
C ASN A 200 14.55 -11.65 -13.92
N LYS A 201 13.47 -12.07 -13.25
CA LYS A 201 13.42 -13.37 -12.54
C LYS A 201 12.94 -14.54 -13.41
N ASN A 202 12.38 -14.27 -14.59
CA ASN A 202 11.96 -15.33 -15.51
C ASN A 202 13.13 -15.94 -16.31
N ASP A 203 14.32 -15.33 -16.27
CA ASP A 203 15.51 -15.77 -17.01
C ASP A 203 16.48 -16.63 -16.15
N ASP A 204 16.26 -16.71 -14.84
CA ASP A 204 17.07 -17.47 -13.88
C ASP A 204 16.44 -18.84 -13.47
N VAL A 205 15.42 -19.31 -14.22
CA VAL A 205 14.74 -20.61 -14.02
C VAL A 205 14.91 -21.53 -15.22
#